data_AF-A0A7C3XRL8-F1
#
_entry.id   AF-A0A7C3XRL8-F1
#
_cell.length_a   1.000
_cell.length_b   1.000
_cell.length_c   1.000
_cell.angle_alpha   90.00
_cell.angle_beta   90.00
_cell.angle_gamma   90.00
#
_symmetry.space_group_name_H-M   'P 1'
#
loop_
_entity.id
_entity.type
_entity.pdbx_description
1 polymer ?
#
loop_
_entity_poly.entity_id
_entity_poly.type
_entity_poly.pdbx_seq_one_letter_code
_entity_poly.pdbx_strand_id
1 'polypeptide(L)'
;MRASEAIVKLYDDGVLASRIQRALSVGMLGVGNRRKLVPTRWSITAVDDTISLWLIKEIKQYDSLDDYEVYFFRNLDNIFLAIFMPEEWGFEWIEAWFPGTVWNVGGKTPAIMGDYESYMGRSTYANVGGCYYSARLAVAEKLKEVKRQARVLVLREIHPNYILPVGVWNVRESVRSALKREPKKFGSLQSALNFAFKVLTVPSDKWIEYSVILKKVLFQRKITDF
;
A
#
# COMPACT_ATOMS: atom_id res chain seq x y z
N MET A 1 3.74 13.24 -26.23
CA MET A 1 3.22 12.76 -24.94
C MET A 1 4.35 12.13 -24.15
N ARG A 2 4.63 12.64 -22.95
CA ARG A 2 5.64 12.05 -22.05
C ARG A 2 5.18 10.66 -21.61
N ALA A 3 6.12 9.80 -21.19
CA ALA A 3 5.78 8.44 -20.76
C ALA A 3 4.77 8.42 -19.60
N SER A 4 4.91 9.34 -18.64
CA SER A 4 3.98 9.49 -17.51
C SER A 4 2.55 9.86 -17.94
N GLU A 5 2.41 10.79 -18.87
CA GLU A 5 1.12 11.17 -19.45
C GLU A 5 0.46 9.98 -20.18
N ALA A 6 1.26 9.22 -20.93
CA ALA A 6 0.77 8.03 -21.63
C ALA A 6 0.33 6.92 -20.66
N ILE A 7 1.07 6.72 -19.56
CA ILE A 7 0.71 5.77 -18.50
C ILE A 7 -0.66 6.13 -17.92
N VAL A 8 -0.85 7.39 -17.51
CA VAL A 8 -2.10 7.85 -16.92
C VAL A 8 -3.25 7.72 -17.92
N LYS A 9 -3.05 8.18 -19.16
CA LYS A 9 -4.09 8.09 -20.20
C LYS A 9 -4.52 6.64 -20.45
N LEU A 10 -3.56 5.73 -20.66
CA LEU A 10 -3.88 4.32 -20.88
C LEU A 10 -4.63 3.71 -19.70
N TYR A 11 -4.24 4.06 -18.48
CA TYR A 11 -4.92 3.59 -17.28
C TYR A 11 -6.36 4.12 -17.19
N ASP A 12 -6.56 5.41 -17.47
CA ASP A 12 -7.88 6.07 -17.50
C ASP A 12 -8.79 5.50 -18.59
N ASP A 13 -8.20 5.13 -19.74
CA ASP A 13 -8.87 4.41 -20.84
C ASP A 13 -9.20 2.92 -20.49
N GLY A 14 -8.93 2.48 -19.25
CA GLY A 14 -9.25 1.13 -18.75
C GLY A 14 -8.22 0.05 -19.08
N VAL A 15 -7.04 0.41 -19.57
CA VAL A 15 -5.97 -0.56 -19.84
C VAL A 15 -5.38 -1.07 -18.53
N LEU A 16 -5.29 -2.40 -18.40
CA LEU A 16 -4.70 -3.05 -17.23
C LEU A 16 -3.27 -2.54 -16.97
N ALA A 17 -2.98 -2.19 -15.72
CA ALA A 17 -1.66 -1.73 -15.29
C ALA A 17 -0.53 -2.69 -15.73
N SER A 18 -0.77 -4.02 -15.70
CA SER A 18 0.21 -5.02 -16.17
C SER A 18 0.56 -4.91 -17.66
N ARG A 19 -0.39 -4.49 -18.51
CA ARG A 19 -0.14 -4.23 -19.93
C ARG A 19 0.66 -2.94 -20.11
N ILE A 20 0.35 -1.91 -19.34
CA ILE A 20 1.09 -0.63 -19.35
C ILE A 20 2.54 -0.86 -18.88
N GLN A 21 2.75 -1.67 -17.84
CA GLN A 21 4.07 -2.07 -17.35
C GLN A 21 4.89 -2.78 -18.42
N ARG A 22 4.29 -3.71 -19.17
CA ARG A 22 4.95 -4.39 -20.29
C ARG A 22 5.32 -3.40 -21.39
N ALA A 23 4.40 -2.53 -21.79
CA ALA A 23 4.63 -1.51 -22.81
C ALA A 23 5.76 -0.54 -22.42
N LEU A 24 5.83 -0.14 -21.14
CA LEU A 24 6.93 0.68 -20.62
C LEU A 24 8.25 -0.08 -20.65
N SER A 25 8.26 -1.35 -20.23
CA SER A 25 9.46 -2.17 -20.16
C SER A 25 10.11 -2.38 -21.54
N VAL A 26 9.30 -2.56 -22.58
CA VAL A 26 9.79 -2.67 -23.97
C VAL A 26 9.98 -1.31 -24.68
N GLY A 27 9.92 -0.19 -23.95
CA GLY A 27 10.20 1.14 -24.47
C GLY A 27 9.16 1.68 -25.46
N MET A 28 7.92 1.18 -25.44
CA MET A 28 6.85 1.67 -26.32
C MET A 28 6.26 3.02 -25.87
N LEU A 29 6.51 3.42 -24.61
CA LEU A 29 6.01 4.68 -24.04
C LEU A 29 7.09 5.77 -24.00
N GLY A 30 6.73 6.98 -24.39
CA GLY A 30 7.62 8.15 -24.45
C GLY A 30 7.76 8.75 -25.85
N VAL A 31 8.60 9.79 -25.99
CA VAL A 31 8.77 10.55 -27.24
C VAL A 31 10.15 10.30 -27.86
N GLY A 32 10.18 9.85 -29.11
CA GLY A 32 11.41 9.69 -29.91
C GLY A 32 12.51 8.96 -29.14
N ASN A 33 13.70 9.56 -29.10
CA ASN A 33 14.90 9.02 -28.45
C ASN A 33 14.81 8.92 -26.91
N ARG A 34 13.72 9.39 -26.29
CA ARG A 34 13.48 9.23 -24.84
C ARG A 34 12.80 7.90 -24.51
N ARG A 35 12.36 7.14 -25.52
CA ARG A 35 11.93 5.75 -25.36
C ARG A 35 13.14 4.89 -25.02
N LYS A 36 13.07 4.15 -23.92
CA LYS A 36 14.15 3.29 -23.44
C LYS A 36 13.58 1.96 -23.00
N LEU A 37 14.34 0.89 -23.17
CA LEU A 37 14.05 -0.36 -22.47
C LEU A 37 14.26 -0.12 -20.98
N VAL A 38 13.28 -0.53 -20.18
CA VAL A 38 13.29 -0.38 -18.73
C VAL A 38 13.17 -1.78 -18.12
N PRO A 39 14.04 -2.17 -17.16
CA PRO A 39 13.89 -3.43 -16.45
C PRO A 39 12.47 -3.61 -15.92
N THR A 40 11.95 -4.84 -16.00
CA THR A 40 10.54 -5.13 -15.64
C THR A 40 10.19 -4.70 -14.22
N ARG A 41 11.10 -4.92 -13.25
CA ARG A 41 10.90 -4.49 -11.86
C ARG A 41 10.74 -2.97 -11.74
N TRP A 42 11.56 -2.19 -12.45
CA TRP A 42 11.46 -0.73 -12.45
C TRP A 42 10.23 -0.24 -13.22
N SER A 43 9.83 -0.96 -14.26
CA SER A 43 8.60 -0.65 -15.00
C SER A 43 7.35 -0.83 -14.13
N ILE A 44 7.32 -1.90 -13.31
CA ILE A 44 6.25 -2.13 -12.33
C ILE A 44 6.16 -0.95 -11.37
N THR A 45 7.26 -0.60 -10.70
CA THR A 45 7.26 0.50 -9.75
C THR A 45 6.91 1.83 -10.42
N ALA A 46 7.50 2.14 -11.57
CA ALA A 46 7.27 3.43 -12.24
C ALA A 46 5.81 3.62 -12.67
N VAL A 47 5.17 2.57 -13.20
CA VAL A 47 3.75 2.61 -13.55
C VAL A 47 2.89 2.76 -12.29
N ASP A 48 3.15 1.96 -11.27
CA ASP A 48 2.34 1.98 -10.04
C ASP A 48 2.47 3.30 -9.30
N ASP A 49 3.67 3.86 -9.20
CA ASP A 49 3.96 5.17 -8.62
C ASP A 49 3.26 6.29 -9.41
N THR A 50 3.39 6.29 -10.74
CA THR A 50 2.78 7.31 -11.60
C THR A 50 1.27 7.33 -11.49
N ILE A 51 0.63 6.16 -11.58
CA ILE A 51 -0.84 6.06 -11.49
C ILE A 51 -1.31 6.44 -10.09
N SER A 52 -0.68 5.91 -9.04
CA SER A 52 -1.08 6.22 -7.67
C SER A 52 -0.93 7.71 -7.35
N LEU A 53 0.16 8.38 -7.76
CA LEU A 53 0.29 9.83 -7.57
C LEU A 53 -0.78 10.64 -8.31
N TRP A 54 -1.18 10.19 -9.51
CA TRP A 54 -2.27 10.83 -10.25
C TRP A 54 -3.61 10.68 -9.51
N LEU A 55 -3.93 9.48 -9.03
CA LEU A 55 -5.13 9.20 -8.23
C LEU A 55 -5.14 9.99 -6.91
N ILE A 56 -4.01 10.06 -6.21
CA ILE A 56 -3.88 10.74 -4.90
C ILE A 56 -4.18 12.23 -5.02
N LYS A 57 -3.83 12.88 -6.14
CA LYS A 57 -4.17 14.29 -6.37
C LYS A 57 -5.68 14.53 -6.36
N GLU A 58 -6.44 13.60 -6.94
CA GLU A 58 -7.91 13.64 -6.94
C GLU A 58 -8.48 13.29 -5.56
N ILE A 59 -7.97 12.22 -4.93
CA ILE A 59 -8.42 11.74 -3.61
C ILE A 59 -8.30 12.82 -2.53
N LYS A 60 -7.26 13.64 -2.60
CA LYS A 60 -7.04 14.75 -1.65
C LYS A 60 -8.11 15.85 -1.71
N GLN A 61 -8.96 15.84 -2.73
CA GLN A 61 -10.07 16.78 -2.87
C GLN A 61 -11.38 16.21 -2.31
N TYR A 62 -11.39 14.94 -1.87
CA TYR A 62 -12.55 14.30 -1.27
C TYR A 62 -12.60 14.49 0.25
N ASP A 63 -13.81 14.44 0.79
CA ASP A 63 -14.03 14.40 2.23
C ASP A 63 -13.42 13.12 2.83
N SER A 64 -12.96 13.21 4.08
CA SER A 64 -12.47 12.05 4.82
C SER A 64 -13.59 11.02 5.04
N LEU A 65 -13.21 9.75 5.24
CA LEU A 65 -14.13 8.72 5.72
C LEU A 65 -14.83 9.14 7.02
N ASP A 66 -15.99 8.56 7.28
CA ASP A 66 -16.77 8.79 8.50
C ASP A 66 -16.30 7.89 9.66
N ASP A 67 -16.02 6.61 9.36
CA ASP A 67 -15.65 5.58 10.32
C ASP A 67 -14.25 4.99 10.05
N TYR A 68 -13.69 4.31 11.05
CA TYR A 68 -12.52 3.46 10.86
C TYR A 68 -12.94 2.18 10.14
N GLU A 69 -12.22 1.80 9.08
CA GLU A 69 -12.50 0.57 8.34
C GLU A 69 -11.28 -0.37 8.38
N VAL A 70 -11.51 -1.64 8.68
CA VAL A 70 -10.47 -2.67 8.65
C VAL A 70 -10.82 -3.72 7.61
N TYR A 71 -9.90 -3.90 6.67
CA TYR A 71 -9.94 -4.91 5.61
C TYR A 71 -8.86 -5.95 5.89
N PHE A 72 -9.13 -7.22 5.59
CA PHE A 72 -8.09 -8.26 5.66
C PHE A 72 -8.28 -9.35 4.61
N PHE A 73 -7.17 -9.96 4.22
CA PHE A 73 -7.13 -11.07 3.28
C PHE A 73 -5.96 -12.00 3.61
N ARG A 74 -6.21 -13.31 3.54
CA ARG A 74 -5.17 -14.32 3.69
C ARG A 74 -4.93 -14.99 2.34
N ASN A 75 -3.68 -15.01 1.90
CA ASN A 75 -3.31 -15.58 0.61
C ASN A 75 -1.88 -16.11 0.63
N LEU A 76 -1.65 -17.33 0.13
CA LEU A 76 -0.32 -17.94 0.06
C LEU A 76 0.48 -17.85 1.38
N ASP A 77 -0.15 -18.14 2.51
CA ASP A 77 0.46 -18.01 3.84
C ASP A 77 0.96 -16.57 4.18
N ASN A 78 0.35 -15.58 3.55
CA ASN A 78 0.51 -14.18 3.91
C ASN A 78 -0.80 -13.66 4.48
N ILE A 79 -0.69 -12.76 5.46
CA ILE A 79 -1.82 -12.01 5.98
C ILE A 79 -1.64 -10.57 5.52
N PHE A 80 -2.61 -10.05 4.78
CA PHE A 80 -2.70 -8.64 4.41
C PHE A 80 -3.82 -8.01 5.21
N LEU A 81 -3.53 -6.89 5.86
CA LEU A 81 -4.50 -6.14 6.64
C LEU A 81 -4.36 -4.66 6.33
N ALA A 82 -5.45 -3.97 6.04
CA ALA A 82 -5.47 -2.54 5.79
C ALA A 82 -6.42 -1.85 6.75
N ILE A 83 -5.94 -0.82 7.44
CA ILE A 83 -6.69 0.03 8.37
C ILE A 83 -6.84 1.39 7.71
N PHE A 84 -8.08 1.78 7.44
CA PHE A 84 -8.44 3.09 6.92
C PHE A 84 -8.94 3.94 8.08
N MET A 85 -8.33 5.09 8.27
CA MET A 85 -8.64 6.02 9.34
C MET A 85 -9.31 7.27 8.74
N PRO A 86 -10.35 7.82 9.40
CA PRO A 86 -11.09 9.00 8.95
C PRO A 86 -10.24 10.27 9.13
N GLU A 87 -9.19 10.40 8.32
CA GLU A 87 -8.22 11.49 8.36
C GLU A 87 -7.76 11.88 6.95
N GLU A 88 -7.04 12.99 6.86
CA GLU A 88 -6.36 13.39 5.63
C GLU A 88 -5.38 12.33 5.11
N TRP A 89 -5.17 12.34 3.79
CA TRP A 89 -4.33 11.36 3.11
C TRP A 89 -2.98 11.19 3.79
N GLY A 90 -2.65 9.93 4.05
CA GLY A 90 -1.34 9.45 4.45
C GLY A 90 -1.32 7.96 4.21
N PHE A 91 -0.16 7.42 3.87
CA PHE A 91 -0.06 6.00 3.54
C PHE A 91 1.17 5.40 4.19
N GLU A 92 1.00 4.27 4.86
CA GLU A 92 2.08 3.47 5.42
C GLU A 92 1.94 2.02 4.99
N TRP A 93 3.05 1.42 4.59
CA TRP A 93 3.18 0.00 4.35
C TRP A 93 4.22 -0.57 5.30
N ILE A 94 3.87 -1.62 6.03
CA ILE A 94 4.79 -2.34 6.89
C ILE A 94 4.67 -3.84 6.62
N GLU A 95 5.79 -4.50 6.46
CA GLU A 95 5.88 -5.94 6.32
C GLU A 95 6.70 -6.58 7.44
N ALA A 96 6.21 -7.72 7.94
CA ALA A 96 6.86 -8.55 8.94
C ALA A 96 7.21 -9.91 8.32
N TRP A 97 8.50 -10.20 8.24
CA TRP A 97 9.05 -11.43 7.70
C TRP A 97 9.32 -12.42 8.82
N PHE A 98 8.55 -13.51 8.91
CA PHE A 98 8.72 -14.52 9.97
C PHE A 98 10.03 -15.31 9.80
N PRO A 99 10.58 -15.86 10.90
CA PRO A 99 11.71 -16.79 10.86
C PRO A 99 11.53 -17.91 9.84
N GLY A 100 12.54 -18.19 9.02
CA GLY A 100 12.49 -19.21 7.97
C GLY A 100 11.92 -18.74 6.63
N THR A 101 11.50 -17.46 6.52
CA THR A 101 11.16 -16.85 5.23
C THR A 101 12.41 -16.38 4.48
N VAL A 102 12.26 -16.12 3.18
CA VAL A 102 13.35 -15.73 2.25
C VAL A 102 14.19 -14.55 2.76
N TRP A 103 13.56 -13.59 3.45
CA TRP A 103 14.23 -12.39 3.98
C TRP A 103 14.48 -12.44 5.49
N ASN A 104 14.23 -13.58 6.13
CA ASN A 104 14.50 -13.81 7.56
C ASN A 104 14.83 -15.29 7.85
N VAL A 105 15.75 -15.88 7.06
CA VAL A 105 16.05 -17.32 7.07
C VAL A 105 16.55 -17.81 8.44
N GLY A 106 17.43 -17.04 9.08
CA GLY A 106 18.06 -17.39 10.37
C GLY A 106 17.60 -16.56 11.56
N GLY A 107 16.54 -15.77 11.42
CA GLY A 107 16.06 -14.93 12.53
C GLY A 107 15.36 -15.72 13.62
N LYS A 108 15.38 -15.19 14.84
CA LYS A 108 14.63 -15.75 15.98
C LYS A 108 13.26 -15.09 16.16
N THR A 109 13.08 -13.89 15.61
CA THR A 109 11.86 -13.08 15.68
C THR A 109 11.53 -12.52 14.30
N PRO A 110 10.26 -12.13 14.04
CA PRO A 110 9.89 -11.49 12.79
C PRO A 110 10.72 -10.22 12.53
N ALA A 111 11.27 -10.10 11.32
CA ALA A 111 11.97 -8.90 10.87
C ALA A 111 10.96 -7.92 10.27
N ILE A 112 10.84 -6.73 10.86
CA ILE A 112 9.82 -5.75 10.49
C ILE A 112 10.49 -4.57 9.77
N MET A 113 9.92 -4.18 8.65
CA MET A 113 10.33 -2.99 7.89
C MET A 113 9.14 -2.33 7.25
N GLY A 114 9.21 -1.01 7.07
CA GLY A 114 8.11 -0.26 6.49
C GLY A 114 8.54 1.08 5.95
N ASP A 115 7.63 1.66 5.19
CA ASP A 115 7.77 2.98 4.58
C ASP A 115 6.45 3.74 4.74
N TYR A 116 6.57 5.04 4.99
CA TYR A 116 5.45 5.95 5.22
C TYR A 116 5.53 7.17 4.29
N GLU A 117 4.37 7.75 3.98
CA GLU A 117 4.24 9.09 3.42
C GLU A 117 3.13 9.88 4.12
N SER A 118 3.40 11.17 4.35
CA SER A 118 2.41 12.10 4.86
C SER A 118 1.54 12.65 3.72
N TYR A 119 0.66 13.59 4.05
CA TYR A 119 -0.10 14.35 3.06
C TYR A 119 0.79 14.95 1.95
N MET A 120 2.03 15.34 2.25
CA MET A 120 2.95 15.91 1.25
C MET A 120 3.57 14.86 0.31
N GLY A 121 3.40 13.56 0.59
CA GLY A 121 4.03 12.48 -0.15
C GLY A 121 5.49 12.24 0.24
N ARG A 122 6.22 11.49 -0.59
CA ARG A 122 7.66 11.20 -0.42
C ARG A 122 8.50 11.95 -1.44
N SER A 123 9.69 12.40 -1.00
CA SER A 123 10.76 12.89 -1.88
C SER A 123 11.78 11.81 -2.22
N THR A 124 11.81 10.71 -1.46
CA THR A 124 12.76 9.60 -1.62
C THR A 124 12.06 8.29 -1.98
N TYR A 125 12.78 7.42 -2.68
CA TYR A 125 12.30 6.10 -3.04
C TYR A 125 12.01 5.25 -1.78
N ALA A 126 11.01 4.36 -1.85
CA ALA A 126 10.67 3.47 -0.74
C ALA A 126 11.76 2.40 -0.51
N ASN A 127 12.20 2.22 0.73
CA ASN A 127 13.20 1.23 1.11
C ASN A 127 12.72 -0.21 0.85
N VAL A 128 11.44 -0.49 1.14
CA VAL A 128 10.77 -1.77 0.85
C VAL A 128 10.55 -1.97 -0.65
N GLY A 129 10.72 -0.90 -1.45
CA GLY A 129 10.68 -0.94 -2.91
C GLY A 129 9.28 -1.14 -3.49
N GLY A 130 9.15 -2.01 -4.49
CA GLY A 130 7.94 -2.11 -5.32
C GLY A 130 6.66 -2.48 -4.57
N CYS A 131 6.74 -3.23 -3.47
CA CYS A 131 5.57 -3.61 -2.66
C CYS A 131 4.82 -2.38 -2.12
N TYR A 132 5.56 -1.35 -1.70
CA TYR A 132 5.01 -0.09 -1.22
C TYR A 132 4.11 0.57 -2.29
N TYR A 133 4.64 0.77 -3.49
CA TYR A 133 3.94 1.45 -4.58
C TYR A 133 2.74 0.65 -5.09
N SER A 134 2.87 -0.68 -5.14
CA SER A 134 1.78 -1.56 -5.53
C SER A 134 0.62 -1.58 -4.53
N ALA A 135 0.92 -1.59 -3.23
CA ALA A 135 -0.10 -1.46 -2.20
C ALA A 135 -0.73 -0.06 -2.20
N ARG A 136 0.07 1.00 -2.37
CA ARG A 136 -0.42 2.37 -2.47
C ARG A 136 -1.37 2.55 -3.66
N LEU A 137 -1.06 1.97 -4.81
CA LEU A 137 -1.95 1.98 -5.96
C LEU A 137 -3.30 1.33 -5.64
N ALA A 138 -3.30 0.13 -5.06
CA ALA A 138 -4.54 -0.57 -4.69
C ALA A 138 -5.40 0.23 -3.70
N VAL A 139 -4.77 0.89 -2.72
CA VAL A 139 -5.45 1.78 -1.77
C VAL A 139 -6.01 3.02 -2.46
N ALA A 140 -5.23 3.66 -3.32
CA ALA A 140 -5.67 4.85 -4.06
C ALA A 140 -6.87 4.52 -4.97
N GLU A 141 -6.85 3.37 -5.64
CA GLU A 141 -7.99 2.90 -6.44
C GLU A 141 -9.25 2.77 -5.59
N LYS A 142 -9.15 2.17 -4.40
CA LYS A 142 -10.30 2.02 -3.50
C LYS A 142 -10.85 3.36 -3.04
N LEU A 143 -9.99 4.29 -2.63
CA LEU A 143 -10.41 5.62 -2.17
C LEU A 143 -11.05 6.46 -3.29
N LYS A 144 -10.56 6.33 -4.52
CA LYS A 144 -11.21 6.93 -5.70
C LYS A 144 -12.58 6.32 -5.96
N GLU A 145 -12.71 4.99 -5.87
CA GLU A 145 -13.98 4.27 -6.05
C GLU A 145 -15.04 4.77 -5.06
N VAL A 146 -14.70 4.89 -3.78
CA VAL A 146 -15.64 5.35 -2.74
C VAL A 146 -15.77 6.87 -2.65
N LYS A 147 -14.96 7.63 -3.42
CA LYS A 147 -14.89 9.09 -3.40
C LYS A 147 -14.71 9.65 -1.99
N ARG A 148 -13.72 9.12 -1.27
CA ARG A 148 -13.34 9.54 0.08
C ARG A 148 -11.82 9.60 0.22
N GLN A 149 -11.37 10.36 1.20
CA GLN A 149 -9.98 10.41 1.65
C GLN A 149 -9.82 9.63 2.96
N ALA A 150 -8.64 9.05 3.17
CA ALA A 150 -8.30 8.39 4.43
C ALA A 150 -6.79 8.40 4.65
N ARG A 151 -6.39 8.31 5.92
CA ARG A 151 -5.05 7.85 6.27
C ARG A 151 -5.07 6.33 6.36
N VAL A 152 -4.19 5.66 5.63
CA VAL A 152 -4.23 4.21 5.47
C VAL A 152 -2.93 3.56 5.93
N LEU A 153 -3.06 2.58 6.81
CA LEU A 153 -1.98 1.72 7.25
C LEU A 153 -2.21 0.32 6.70
N VAL A 154 -1.26 -0.21 5.93
CA VAL A 154 -1.30 -1.57 5.41
C VAL A 154 -0.19 -2.39 6.05
N LEU A 155 -0.60 -3.47 6.72
CA LEU A 155 0.26 -4.41 7.41
C LEU A 155 0.27 -5.73 6.65
N ARG A 156 1.45 -6.31 6.50
CA ARG A 156 1.64 -7.63 5.90
C ARG A 156 2.46 -8.54 6.80
N GLU A 157 1.95 -9.72 7.07
CA GLU A 157 2.75 -10.81 7.63
C GLU A 157 3.08 -11.82 6.53
N ILE A 158 4.37 -12.18 6.45
CA ILE A 158 4.85 -13.25 5.58
C ILE A 158 5.24 -14.42 6.48
N HIS A 159 4.50 -15.52 6.38
CA HIS A 159 4.76 -16.73 7.17
C HIS A 159 5.64 -17.74 6.40
N PRO A 160 6.27 -18.70 7.11
CA PRO A 160 7.31 -19.56 6.54
C PRO A 160 6.85 -20.49 5.41
N ASN A 161 5.55 -20.81 5.30
CA ASN A 161 5.06 -21.64 4.19
C ASN A 161 4.91 -20.83 2.88
N TYR A 162 5.30 -19.55 2.87
CA TYR A 162 5.48 -18.78 1.65
C TYR A 162 6.81 -19.15 0.96
N ILE A 163 6.81 -20.32 0.33
CA ILE A 163 8.01 -20.97 -0.23
C ILE A 163 8.54 -20.24 -1.48
N LEU A 164 7.68 -19.61 -2.28
CA LEU A 164 8.06 -18.93 -3.52
C LEU A 164 7.56 -17.49 -3.56
N PRO A 165 8.45 -16.48 -3.61
CA PRO A 165 8.05 -15.10 -3.76
C PRO A 165 7.47 -14.86 -5.17
N VAL A 166 6.14 -14.74 -5.26
CA VAL A 166 5.37 -14.54 -6.51
C VAL A 166 5.51 -13.11 -7.09
N GLY A 167 6.42 -12.31 -6.53
CA GLY A 167 6.72 -10.95 -6.98
C GLY A 167 5.73 -9.88 -6.51
N VAL A 168 6.02 -8.65 -6.90
CA VAL A 168 5.32 -7.42 -6.47
C VAL A 168 3.84 -7.41 -6.88
N TRP A 169 3.49 -8.06 -7.99
CA TRP A 169 2.11 -8.15 -8.46
C TRP A 169 1.19 -8.83 -7.44
N ASN A 170 1.70 -9.82 -6.69
CA ASN A 170 0.92 -10.55 -5.69
C ASN A 170 0.47 -9.62 -4.55
N VAL A 171 1.31 -8.65 -4.18
CA VAL A 171 0.95 -7.64 -3.17
C VAL A 171 -0.21 -6.80 -3.68
N ARG A 172 -0.12 -6.26 -4.90
CA ARG A 172 -1.20 -5.44 -5.47
C ARG A 172 -2.53 -6.19 -5.51
N GLU A 173 -2.55 -7.40 -6.06
CA GLU A 173 -3.80 -8.15 -6.18
C GLU A 173 -4.33 -8.67 -4.85
N SER A 174 -3.46 -9.02 -3.91
CA SER A 174 -3.89 -9.43 -2.57
C SER A 174 -4.50 -8.27 -1.80
N VAL A 175 -3.91 -7.06 -1.89
CA VAL A 175 -4.49 -5.84 -1.30
C VAL A 175 -5.81 -5.49 -2.01
N ARG A 176 -5.87 -5.50 -3.35
CA ARG A 176 -7.15 -5.30 -4.07
C ARG A 176 -8.22 -6.31 -3.65
N SER A 177 -7.84 -7.57 -3.47
CA SER A 177 -8.76 -8.62 -3.02
C SER A 177 -9.25 -8.39 -1.59
N ALA A 178 -8.41 -7.84 -0.71
CA ALA A 178 -8.83 -7.39 0.62
C ALA A 178 -9.85 -6.24 0.53
N LEU A 179 -9.56 -5.23 -0.30
CA LEU A 179 -10.36 -3.99 -0.41
C LEU A 179 -11.67 -4.14 -1.18
N LYS A 180 -11.82 -5.23 -1.95
CA LYS A 180 -13.10 -5.61 -2.59
C LYS A 180 -14.09 -6.24 -1.62
N ARG A 181 -13.62 -6.75 -0.48
CA ARG A 181 -14.48 -7.34 0.55
C ARG A 181 -15.13 -6.24 1.39
N GLU A 182 -16.22 -6.58 2.04
CA GLU A 182 -16.87 -5.68 2.97
C GLU A 182 -15.96 -5.40 4.18
N PRO A 183 -15.69 -4.13 4.51
CA PRO A 183 -14.87 -3.77 5.66
C PRO A 183 -15.57 -4.09 6.98
N LYS A 184 -14.77 -4.28 8.03
CA LYS A 184 -15.27 -4.13 9.40
C LYS A 184 -15.17 -2.66 9.81
N LYS A 185 -16.30 -2.04 10.10
CA LYS A 185 -16.40 -0.64 10.50
C LYS A 185 -16.36 -0.49 12.02
N PHE A 186 -15.72 0.57 12.48
CA PHE A 186 -15.57 0.88 13.90
C PHE A 186 -15.67 2.40 14.13
N GLY A 187 -16.38 2.79 15.18
CA GLY A 187 -16.47 4.21 15.59
C GLY A 187 -15.26 4.72 16.38
N SER A 188 -14.27 3.87 16.67
CA SER A 188 -13.05 4.29 17.38
C SER A 188 -11.81 3.55 16.91
N LEU A 189 -10.67 4.26 16.94
CA LEU A 189 -9.36 3.69 16.62
C LEU A 189 -9.06 2.46 17.48
N GLN A 190 -9.32 2.53 18.79
CA GLN A 190 -9.05 1.42 19.70
C GLN A 190 -9.78 0.14 19.28
N SER A 191 -11.04 0.26 18.86
CA SER A 191 -11.84 -0.89 18.42
C SER A 191 -11.29 -1.49 17.12
N ALA A 192 -10.90 -0.63 16.17
CA ALA A 192 -10.27 -1.04 14.92
C ALA A 192 -8.93 -1.76 15.16
N LEU A 193 -8.07 -1.21 16.03
CA LEU A 193 -6.78 -1.80 16.38
C LEU A 193 -6.94 -3.12 17.13
N ASN A 194 -7.87 -3.20 18.08
CA ASN A 194 -8.17 -4.43 18.80
C ASN A 194 -8.62 -5.55 17.85
N PHE A 195 -9.41 -5.22 16.83
CA PHE A 195 -9.77 -6.20 15.80
C PHE A 195 -8.57 -6.56 14.93
N ALA A 196 -7.80 -5.57 14.46
CA ALA A 196 -6.66 -5.79 13.58
C ALA A 196 -5.60 -6.70 14.23
N PHE A 197 -5.24 -6.45 15.48
CA PHE A 197 -4.24 -7.23 16.20
C PHE A 197 -4.72 -8.63 16.61
N LYS A 198 -6.03 -8.90 16.61
CA LYS A 198 -6.55 -10.27 16.75
C LYS A 198 -6.36 -11.09 15.47
N VAL A 199 -6.28 -10.45 14.31
CA VAL A 199 -6.10 -11.12 13.01
C VAL A 199 -4.64 -11.42 12.73
N LEU A 200 -3.76 -10.52 13.19
CA LEU A 200 -2.30 -10.59 13.07
C LEU A 200 -1.70 -11.53 14.12
N THR A 201 -0.54 -12.10 13.79
CA THR A 201 0.21 -13.03 14.64
C THR A 201 1.33 -12.29 15.40
N VAL A 202 1.91 -11.26 14.79
CA VAL A 202 2.93 -10.41 15.41
C VAL A 202 2.29 -9.59 16.54
N PRO A 203 2.89 -9.53 17.73
CA PRO A 203 2.41 -8.74 18.85
C PRO A 203 2.19 -7.25 18.50
N SER A 204 1.15 -6.65 19.08
CA SER A 204 0.75 -5.27 18.79
C SER A 204 1.82 -4.23 19.12
N ASP A 205 2.58 -4.45 20.18
CA ASP A 205 3.69 -3.58 20.61
C ASP A 205 4.74 -3.44 19.52
N LYS A 206 5.04 -4.54 18.80
CA LYS A 206 5.99 -4.53 17.67
C LYS A 206 5.46 -3.70 16.51
N TRP A 207 4.18 -3.80 16.16
CA TRP A 207 3.62 -2.94 15.11
C TRP A 207 3.64 -1.47 15.49
N ILE A 208 3.31 -1.14 16.74
CA ILE A 208 3.34 0.24 17.25
C ILE A 208 4.77 0.78 17.29
N GLU A 209 5.76 -0.05 17.63
CA GLU A 209 7.18 0.31 17.66
C GLU A 209 7.71 0.71 16.27
N TYR A 210 7.22 0.09 15.19
CA TYR A 210 7.70 0.37 13.83
C TYR A 210 6.83 1.36 13.06
N SER A 211 5.53 1.43 13.33
CA SER A 211 4.60 2.28 12.58
C SER A 211 4.71 3.75 12.98
N VAL A 212 4.93 4.60 11.97
CA VAL A 212 4.91 6.06 12.11
C VAL A 212 3.47 6.54 12.26
N ILE A 213 2.51 5.97 11.52
CA ILE A 213 1.08 6.35 11.62
C ILE A 213 0.54 6.01 13.01
N LEU A 214 0.74 4.77 13.49
CA LEU A 214 0.23 4.38 14.81
C LEU A 214 0.82 5.23 15.92
N LYS A 215 2.14 5.51 15.89
CA LYS A 215 2.75 6.40 16.88
C LYS A 215 2.12 7.80 16.87
N LYS A 216 1.90 8.37 15.68
CA LYS A 216 1.27 9.69 15.58
C LYS A 216 -0.16 9.66 16.11
N VAL A 217 -0.98 8.72 15.67
CA VAL A 217 -2.40 8.70 16.06
C VAL A 217 -2.60 8.29 17.53
N LEU A 218 -1.72 7.45 18.10
CA LEU A 218 -1.81 7.03 19.50
C LEU A 218 -1.22 8.03 20.50
N PHE A 219 -0.12 8.70 20.16
CA PHE A 219 0.60 9.58 21.10
C PHE A 219 0.39 11.07 20.86
N GLN A 220 -0.04 11.48 19.67
CA GLN A 220 -0.31 12.88 19.36
C GLN A 220 -1.80 13.17 19.54
N ARG A 221 -2.18 13.74 20.69
CA ARG A 221 -3.53 14.31 20.89
C ARG A 221 -3.77 15.39 19.83
N LYS A 222 -4.93 15.35 19.16
CA LYS A 222 -5.24 16.35 18.13
C LYS A 222 -5.78 17.61 18.80
N ILE A 223 -5.54 18.74 18.15
CA ILE A 223 -6.11 20.04 18.57
C ILE A 223 -7.65 20.00 18.48
N THR A 224 -8.22 19.15 17.61
CA THR A 224 -9.68 18.92 17.50
C THR A 224 -10.29 18.16 18.66
N ASP A 225 -9.48 17.60 19.56
CA ASP A 225 -9.96 16.93 20.77
C ASP A 225 -10.14 17.92 21.95
N PHE A 226 -10.07 19.23 21.68
CA PHE A 226 -10.31 20.35 22.62
C PHE A 226 -11.52 21.19 22.20
#